data_AF-A0A367LYD5-F1
#
_entry.id   AF-A0A367LYD5-F1
#
_cell.length_a   1.000
_cell.length_b   1.000
_cell.length_c   1.000
_cell.angle_alpha   90.00
_cell.angle_beta   90.00
_cell.angle_gamma   90.00
#
_symmetry.space_group_name_H-M   'P 1'
#
loop_
_entity.id
_entity.type
_entity.pdbx_description
1 polymer ?
#
loop_
_entity_poly.entity_id
_entity_poly.type
_entity_poly.pdbx_seq_one_letter_code
_entity_poly.pdbx_strand_id
1 'polypeptide(L)'
;GELLGADGSRYRGGFQFWRFHGQGLLEQLDGTRYEGGFAAGAYAGQGTLDRADGSREQGLWADGKRIRDAAGKALPDTLEIGLLAQGRLLDEELRKIPASTPASELYALSLGGDGRQGVFLREADYAGDLLGQR
;
A
#
# COMPACT_ATOMS: atom_id res chain seq x y z
N GLY A 1 -4.76 -23.69 -14.15
CA GLY A 1 -3.99 -23.66 -15.40
C GLY A 1 -2.53 -23.38 -15.10
N GLU A 2 -1.68 -23.46 -16.11
CA GLU A 2 -0.25 -23.14 -16.01
C GLU A 2 0.14 -22.19 -17.16
N LEU A 3 0.99 -21.21 -16.87
CA LEU A 3 1.60 -20.32 -17.86
C LEU A 3 3.11 -20.35 -17.67
N LEU A 4 3.83 -20.57 -18.77
CA LEU A 4 5.27 -20.36 -18.85
C LEU A 4 5.51 -19.03 -19.58
N GLY A 5 6.06 -18.05 -18.88
CA GLY A 5 6.40 -16.75 -19.41
C GLY A 5 7.64 -16.82 -20.30
N ALA A 6 7.72 -15.92 -21.28
CA ALA A 6 8.92 -15.80 -22.13
C ALA A 6 10.17 -15.35 -21.35
N ASP A 7 9.96 -14.75 -20.17
CA ASP A 7 10.99 -14.36 -19.20
C ASP A 7 11.46 -15.52 -18.30
N GLY A 8 10.96 -16.74 -18.53
CA GLY A 8 11.26 -17.91 -17.71
C GLY A 8 10.44 -17.98 -16.42
N SER A 9 9.50 -17.06 -16.20
CA SER A 9 8.55 -17.16 -15.09
C SER A 9 7.57 -18.31 -15.31
N ARG A 10 7.08 -18.87 -14.20
CA ARG A 10 6.09 -19.94 -14.20
C ARG A 10 4.96 -19.59 -13.26
N TYR A 11 3.75 -19.55 -13.78
CA TYR A 11 2.55 -19.39 -12.97
C TYR A 11 1.71 -20.66 -12.98
N ARG A 12 1.23 -21.08 -11.81
CA ARG A 12 0.28 -22.18 -11.61
C ARG A 12 -0.89 -21.69 -10.78
N GLY A 13 -2.09 -21.64 -11.36
CA GLY A 13 -3.26 -21.12 -10.66
C GLY A 13 -4.46 -20.83 -11.55
N GLY A 14 -5.38 -20.03 -11.02
CA GLY A 14 -6.58 -19.60 -11.73
C GLY A 14 -6.30 -18.48 -12.72
N PHE A 15 -7.14 -18.39 -13.76
CA PHE A 15 -7.11 -17.32 -14.73
C PHE A 15 -8.51 -16.75 -14.90
N GLN A 16 -8.60 -15.43 -15.04
CA GLN A 16 -9.82 -14.73 -15.40
C GLN A 16 -9.45 -13.62 -16.38
N PHE A 17 -10.15 -13.55 -17.52
CA PHE A 17 -9.84 -12.60 -18.60
C PHE A 17 -8.36 -12.58 -18.99
N TRP A 18 -7.74 -13.76 -19.13
CA TRP A 18 -6.32 -13.93 -19.46
C TRP A 18 -5.32 -13.35 -18.43
N ARG A 19 -5.79 -13.05 -17.22
CA ARG A 19 -4.95 -12.55 -16.11
C ARG A 19 -4.98 -13.55 -14.95
N PHE A 20 -3.92 -13.59 -14.14
CA PHE A 20 -3.88 -14.41 -12.93
C PHE A 20 -5.01 -14.02 -11.98
N HIS A 21 -5.69 -15.02 -11.43
CA HIS A 21 -6.85 -14.79 -10.58
C HIS A 21 -7.06 -15.94 -9.60
N GLY A 22 -7.55 -15.63 -8.39
CA GLY A 22 -7.76 -16.61 -7.34
C GLY A 22 -6.44 -17.07 -6.74
N GLN A 23 -6.42 -18.28 -6.16
CA GLN A 23 -5.19 -18.83 -5.58
C GLN A 23 -4.22 -19.27 -6.67
N GLY A 24 -2.94 -18.98 -6.47
CA GLY A 24 -1.89 -19.40 -7.39
C GLY A 24 -0.49 -19.32 -6.81
N LEU A 25 0.45 -19.82 -7.60
CA LEU A 25 1.87 -19.85 -7.36
C LEU A 25 2.58 -19.22 -8.56
N LEU A 26 3.29 -18.12 -8.34
CA LEU A 26 4.17 -17.49 -9.33
C LEU A 26 5.61 -17.71 -8.91
N GLU A 27 6.40 -18.34 -9.78
CA GLU A 27 7.84 -18.53 -9.63
C GLU A 27 8.54 -17.72 -10.71
N GLN A 28 9.50 -16.90 -10.32
CA GLN A 28 10.34 -16.10 -11.20
C GLN A 28 11.71 -16.76 -11.38
N LEU A 29 12.38 -16.42 -12.49
CA LEU A 29 13.66 -17.02 -12.84
C LEU A 29 14.78 -16.67 -11.84
N ASP A 30 14.68 -15.52 -11.18
CA ASP A 30 15.61 -15.07 -10.15
C ASP A 30 15.50 -15.88 -8.84
N GLY A 31 14.53 -16.78 -8.72
CA GLY A 31 14.23 -17.57 -7.53
C GLY A 31 13.17 -16.95 -6.63
N THR A 32 12.65 -15.76 -6.97
CA THR A 32 11.52 -15.15 -6.27
C THR A 32 10.26 -15.98 -6.49
N ARG A 33 9.52 -16.26 -5.43
CA ARG A 33 8.30 -17.08 -5.45
C ARG A 33 7.20 -16.39 -4.65
N TYR A 34 6.03 -16.24 -5.25
CA TYR A 34 4.82 -15.82 -4.55
C TYR A 34 3.77 -16.92 -4.56
N GLU A 35 3.24 -17.23 -3.38
CA GLU A 35 2.13 -18.16 -3.19
C GLU A 35 1.00 -17.47 -2.44
N GLY A 36 -0.18 -17.42 -3.04
CA GLY A 36 -1.34 -16.76 -2.43
C GLY A 36 -2.39 -16.33 -3.45
N GLY A 37 -3.18 -15.34 -3.06
CA GLY A 37 -4.23 -14.82 -3.92
C GLY A 37 -3.72 -13.88 -5.01
N PHE A 38 -4.44 -13.87 -6.12
CA PHE A 38 -4.25 -13.00 -7.27
C PHE A 38 -5.58 -12.37 -7.69
N ALA A 39 -5.54 -11.11 -8.09
CA ALA A 39 -6.65 -10.41 -8.71
C ALA A 39 -6.12 -9.53 -9.84
N ALA A 40 -6.73 -9.65 -11.03
CA ALA A 40 -6.32 -8.91 -12.21
C ALA A 40 -4.80 -9.02 -12.48
N GLY A 41 -4.18 -10.17 -12.26
CA GLY A 41 -2.75 -10.37 -12.51
C GLY A 41 -1.80 -9.87 -11.42
N ALA A 42 -2.31 -9.18 -10.38
CA ALA A 42 -1.51 -8.70 -9.26
C ALA A 42 -1.73 -9.55 -8.01
N TYR A 43 -0.77 -9.53 -7.07
CA TYR A 43 -0.92 -10.16 -5.75
C TYR A 43 -2.07 -9.50 -4.99
N ALA A 44 -2.95 -10.33 -4.42
CA ALA A 44 -4.15 -9.87 -3.74
C ALA A 44 -4.58 -10.84 -2.63
N GLY A 45 -5.10 -10.33 -1.53
CA GLY A 45 -5.50 -11.15 -0.39
C GLY A 45 -4.30 -11.70 0.37
N GLN A 46 -4.47 -12.83 1.06
CA GLN A 46 -3.39 -13.44 1.83
C GLN A 46 -2.36 -14.08 0.89
N GLY A 47 -1.09 -13.87 1.19
CA GLY A 47 0.00 -14.44 0.39
C GLY A 47 1.37 -14.36 1.05
N THR A 48 2.27 -15.20 0.55
CA THR A 48 3.68 -15.30 0.95
C THR A 48 4.56 -15.02 -0.26
N LEU A 49 5.45 -14.04 -0.14
CA LEU A 49 6.51 -13.76 -1.10
C LEU A 49 7.86 -14.19 -0.50
N ASP A 50 8.44 -15.24 -1.07
CA ASP A 50 9.83 -15.63 -0.86
C ASP A 50 10.69 -14.92 -1.92
N ARG A 51 11.66 -14.10 -1.50
CA ARG A 51 12.57 -13.43 -2.44
C ARG A 51 13.84 -14.21 -2.66
N ALA A 52 14.50 -13.91 -3.78
CA ALA A 52 15.81 -14.47 -4.13
C ALA A 52 16.90 -14.23 -3.06
N ASP A 53 16.80 -13.16 -2.26
CA ASP A 53 17.73 -12.85 -1.16
C ASP A 53 17.48 -13.68 0.12
N GLY A 54 16.49 -14.58 0.11
CA GLY A 54 16.08 -15.40 1.24
C GLY A 54 15.11 -14.72 2.21
N SER A 55 14.73 -13.45 1.95
CA SER A 55 13.69 -12.78 2.74
C SER A 55 12.32 -13.39 2.45
N ARG A 56 11.53 -13.56 3.50
CA ARG A 56 10.15 -14.08 3.44
C ARG A 56 9.18 -13.04 3.93
N GLU A 57 8.19 -12.75 3.10
CA GLU A 57 7.20 -11.71 3.36
C GLU A 57 5.80 -12.30 3.33
N GLN A 58 5.19 -12.41 4.50
CA GLN A 58 3.82 -12.90 4.66
C GLN A 58 2.90 -11.74 5.01
N GLY A 59 1.66 -11.80 4.55
CA GLY A 59 0.63 -10.87 4.96
C GLY A 59 -0.47 -10.65 3.92
N LEU A 60 -1.14 -9.52 4.05
CA LEU A 60 -2.24 -9.11 3.17
C LEU A 60 -1.71 -8.24 2.04
N TRP A 61 -2.10 -8.58 0.81
CA TRP A 61 -1.71 -7.92 -0.41
C TRP A 61 -2.90 -7.24 -1.08
N ALA A 62 -2.68 -6.08 -1.67
CA ALA A 62 -3.63 -5.39 -2.53
C ALA A 62 -2.86 -4.70 -3.66
N ASP A 63 -3.33 -4.87 -4.90
CA ASP A 63 -2.71 -4.29 -6.10
C ASP A 63 -1.19 -4.54 -6.21
N GLY A 64 -0.75 -5.74 -5.81
CA GLY A 64 0.66 -6.13 -5.86
C GLY A 64 1.52 -5.60 -4.71
N LYS A 65 0.95 -4.81 -3.78
CA LYS A 65 1.65 -4.26 -2.61
C LYS A 65 1.21 -4.97 -1.33
N ARG A 66 2.16 -5.21 -0.42
CA ARG A 66 1.88 -5.73 0.91
C ARG A 66 1.34 -4.59 1.78
N ILE A 67 0.07 -4.68 2.20
CA ILE A 67 -0.64 -3.66 2.98
C ILE A 67 -0.74 -4.01 4.47
N ARG A 68 -0.66 -5.30 4.83
CA ARG A 68 -0.51 -5.75 6.22
C ARG A 68 0.58 -6.81 6.31
N ASP A 69 1.29 -6.86 7.42
CA ASP A 69 2.23 -7.93 7.70
C ASP A 69 1.54 -9.23 8.14
N ALA A 70 2.34 -10.24 8.49
CA ALA A 70 1.86 -11.56 8.94
C ALA A 70 1.04 -11.50 10.24
N ALA A 71 1.27 -10.48 11.08
CA ALA A 71 0.51 -10.26 12.31
C ALA A 71 -0.77 -9.45 12.07
N GLY A 72 -1.04 -9.03 10.83
CA GLY A 72 -2.18 -8.20 10.47
C GLY A 72 -1.96 -6.71 10.73
N LYS A 73 -0.74 -6.29 11.11
CA LYS A 73 -0.43 -4.87 11.32
C LYS A 73 -0.35 -4.14 9.98
N ALA A 74 -1.03 -3.00 9.86
CA ALA A 74 -0.96 -2.17 8.66
C ALA A 74 0.47 -1.66 8.41
N LEU A 75 0.89 -1.73 7.14
CA LEU A 75 2.16 -1.20 6.68
C LEU A 75 1.95 0.23 6.15
N PRO A 76 2.85 1.18 6.46
CA PRO A 76 2.70 2.55 6.04
C PRO A 76 2.76 2.66 4.51
N ASP A 77 1.83 3.39 3.91
CA ASP A 77 1.92 3.70 2.48
C ASP A 77 3.08 4.68 2.25
N THR A 78 3.95 4.41 1.28
CA THR A 78 4.99 5.34 0.85
C THR A 78 4.45 6.74 0.52
N LEU A 79 3.21 6.85 0.02
CA LEU A 79 2.54 8.13 -0.22
C LEU A 79 2.11 8.81 1.09
N GLU A 80 1.73 8.04 2.11
CA GLU A 80 1.35 8.52 3.43
C GLU A 80 2.54 9.16 4.16
N ILE A 81 3.74 8.59 4.02
CA ILE A 81 4.98 9.20 4.56
C ILE A 81 5.21 10.59 3.94
N GLY A 82 4.96 10.74 2.63
CA GLY A 82 5.03 12.03 1.94
C GLY A 82 3.95 13.02 2.41
N LEU A 83 2.73 12.53 2.67
CA LEU A 83 1.62 13.35 3.17
C LEU A 83 1.86 13.83 4.60
N LEU A 84 2.39 12.97 5.48
CA LEU A 84 2.74 13.34 6.87
C LEU A 84 3.78 14.47 6.93
N ALA A 85 4.65 14.56 5.94
CA ALA A 85 5.61 15.66 5.83
C ALA A 85 4.93 17.01 5.49
N GLN A 86 3.72 17.02 4.91
CA GLN A 86 3.04 18.24 4.47
C GLN A 86 2.66 19.16 5.64
N GLY A 87 2.32 18.62 6.82
CA GLY A 87 2.04 19.44 7.99
C GLY A 87 3.24 20.29 8.40
N ARG A 88 4.43 19.68 8.46
CA ARG A 88 5.69 20.38 8.73
C ARG A 88 6.00 21.42 7.64
N LEU A 89 5.80 21.06 6.36
CA LEU A 89 6.04 21.98 5.24
C LEU A 89 5.08 23.19 5.28
N LEU A 90 3.81 22.97 5.62
CA LEU A 90 2.83 24.04 5.78
C LEU A 90 3.23 24.96 6.94
N ASP A 91 3.61 24.41 8.09
CA ASP A 91 4.10 25.20 9.23
C ASP A 91 5.34 26.03 8.86
N GLU A 92 6.25 25.47 8.08
CA GLU A 92 7.44 26.17 7.58
C GLU A 92 7.07 27.33 6.64
N GLU A 93 6.09 27.16 5.76
CA GLU A 93 5.62 28.23 4.88
C GLU A 93 4.83 29.31 5.63
N LEU A 94 3.96 28.92 6.58
CA LEU A 94 3.20 29.87 7.40
C LEU A 94 4.12 30.78 8.23
N ARG A 95 5.26 30.26 8.71
CA ARG A 95 6.27 31.06 9.42
C ARG A 95 7.00 32.07 8.54
N LYS A 96 6.97 31.91 7.22
CA LYS A 96 7.54 32.88 6.27
C LYS A 96 6.59 34.04 5.99
N ILE A 97 5.33 33.93 6.40
CA ILE A 97 4.34 35.00 6.24
C ILE A 97 4.75 36.19 7.14
N PRO A 98 4.90 37.41 6.59
CA PRO A 98 5.23 38.59 7.37
C PRO A 98 4.19 38.87 8.46
N ALA A 99 4.61 39.54 9.53
CA ALA A 99 3.68 40.01 10.56
C ALA A 99 2.65 40.97 9.95
N SER A 100 1.38 40.79 10.33
CA SER A 100 0.25 41.55 9.79
C SER A 100 0.49 43.05 9.83
N THR A 101 0.35 43.73 8.69
CA THR A 101 0.37 45.19 8.61
C THR A 101 -1.05 45.75 8.80
N PRO A 102 -1.22 47.07 9.02
CA PRO A 102 -2.55 47.70 9.07
C PRO A 102 -3.32 47.66 7.75
N ALA A 103 -2.66 47.30 6.64
CA ALA A 103 -3.29 47.16 5.33
C ALA A 103 -4.03 45.82 5.21
N SER A 104 -5.13 45.79 4.48
CA SER A 104 -5.86 44.55 4.21
C SER A 104 -5.07 43.65 3.26
N GLU A 105 -4.62 42.50 3.75
CA GLU A 105 -3.92 41.49 2.97
C GLU A 105 -4.83 40.26 2.76
N LEU A 106 -4.85 39.72 1.54
CA LEU A 106 -5.67 38.56 1.18
C LEU A 106 -4.77 37.35 0.98
N TYR A 107 -5.02 36.29 1.76
CA TYR A 107 -4.35 35.00 1.64
C TYR A 107 -5.40 33.92 1.30
N ALA A 108 -5.02 32.95 0.46
CA ALA A 108 -5.86 31.81 0.12
C ALA A 108 -5.15 30.51 0.50
N LEU A 109 -5.82 29.68 1.30
CA LEU A 109 -5.39 28.32 1.65
C LEU A 109 -6.37 27.33 1.04
N SER A 110 -5.88 26.44 0.18
CA SER A 110 -6.68 25.35 -0.39
C SER A 110 -6.21 24.03 0.20
N LEU A 111 -7.12 23.28 0.81
CA LEU A 111 -6.88 21.92 1.29
C LEU A 111 -7.65 20.93 0.41
N GLY A 112 -6.98 19.85 0.02
CA GLY A 112 -7.60 18.71 -0.67
C GLY A 112 -7.11 17.42 -0.04
N GLY A 113 -8.03 16.57 0.40
CA GLY A 113 -7.68 15.23 0.89
C GLY A 113 -7.47 14.26 -0.27
N ASP A 114 -6.47 13.38 -0.16
CA ASP A 114 -6.33 12.22 -1.05
C ASP A 114 -6.93 11.00 -0.35
N GLY A 115 -8.24 10.79 -0.50
CA GLY A 115 -8.93 9.61 0.05
C GLY A 115 -8.39 8.30 -0.54
N ARG A 116 -7.25 7.82 -0.05
CA ARG A 116 -6.57 6.59 -0.47
C ARG A 116 -6.69 5.52 0.60
N GLN A 117 -6.59 4.26 0.19
CA GLN A 117 -6.76 3.08 1.04
C GLN A 117 -5.91 3.10 2.33
N GLY A 118 -4.70 3.67 2.32
CA GLY A 118 -3.85 3.75 3.50
C GLY A 118 -4.46 4.53 4.67
N VAL A 119 -5.15 5.65 4.39
CA VAL A 119 -5.82 6.46 5.43
C VAL A 119 -6.97 5.68 6.06
N PHE A 120 -7.77 4.99 5.24
CA PHE A 120 -8.89 4.18 5.71
C PHE A 120 -8.46 3.01 6.61
N LEU A 121 -7.34 2.34 6.30
CA LEU A 121 -6.85 1.21 7.10
C LEU A 121 -6.45 1.63 8.52
N ARG A 122 -5.88 2.82 8.70
CA ARG A 122 -5.55 3.36 10.03
C ARG A 122 -6.78 3.73 10.84
N GLU A 123 -7.77 4.37 10.22
CA GLU A 123 -9.03 4.69 10.89
C GLU A 123 -9.76 3.42 11.33
N ALA A 124 -9.71 2.36 10.52
CA ALA A 124 -10.23 1.05 10.88
C ALA A 124 -9.47 0.41 12.05
N ASP A 125 -8.13 0.48 12.05
CA ASP A 125 -7.31 -0.02 13.16
C ASP A 125 -7.58 0.78 14.45
N TYR A 126 -7.63 2.12 14.39
CA TYR A 126 -7.97 2.98 15.53
C TYR A 126 -9.38 2.69 16.08
N ALA A 127 -10.37 2.54 15.21
CA ALA A 127 -11.72 2.17 15.62
C ALA A 127 -11.76 0.76 16.25
N GLY A 128 -11.00 -0.19 15.71
CA GLY A 128 -10.83 -1.53 16.27
C GLY A 128 -10.24 -1.51 17.68
N ASP A 129 -9.13 -0.79 17.88
CA ASP A 129 -8.47 -0.64 19.18
C ASP A 129 -9.38 0.05 20.20
N LEU A 130 -10.10 1.09 19.79
CA LEU A 130 -11.04 1.83 20.63
C LEU A 130 -12.22 0.94 21.08
N LEU A 131 -12.70 0.06 20.21
CA LEU A 131 -13.79 -0.86 20.49
C LEU A 131 -13.33 -2.10 21.28
N GLY A 132 -12.09 -2.55 21.10
CA GLY A 132 -11.50 -3.67 21.84
C GLY A 132 -11.09 -3.35 23.28
N GLN A 133 -11.07 -2.07 23.67
CA GLN A 133 -10.81 -1.60 25.03
C GLN A 133 -12.08 -1.42 25.89
N ARG A 134 -13.23 -1.90 25.43
CA ARG A 134 -14.48 -1.99 26.21
C ARG A 134 -14.81 -3.43 26.57
#